data_AF-A0A5P1RC58-F1
#
_entry.id   AF-A0A5P1RC58-F1
#
_cell.length_a   1.000
_cell.length_b   1.000
_cell.length_c   1.000
_cell.angle_alpha   90.00
_cell.angle_beta   90.00
_cell.angle_gamma   90.00
#
_symmetry.space_group_name_H-M   'P 1'
#
loop_
_entity.id
_entity.type
_entity.pdbx_description
1 polymer ?
#
loop_
_entity_poly.entity_id
_entity_poly.type
_entity_poly.pdbx_seq_one_letter_code
_entity_poly.pdbx_strand_id
1 'polypeptide(L)'
;MVYVKKVSLSIRLSSLFFIFLPHYAISSQPLYEQRCTSCHSAKAEGSEASQAPAIAGLDKSYIVRQLNNFKHGIRGHKNDDSYAQAMSSIAQTISESEIRSLAQYIQSIPINNLIQENRPISLRGRGLYSGCSSCHGPNGEGNKNLDTPRISNQHIWYLKKQLEKFRSDLRGTDNKDYFGIQMNSMAKDIKGQDDIETLVNYISSLGK
;
A
#
# COMPACT_ATOMS: atom_id res chain seq x y z
N MET A 1 -71.00 -53.37 -22.50
CA MET A 1 -70.49 -52.36 -23.47
C MET A 1 -70.77 -51.01 -22.81
N VAL A 2 -69.84 -50.24 -22.23
CA VAL A 2 -68.43 -49.91 -22.54
C VAL A 2 -67.69 -49.67 -21.21
N TYR A 3 -66.44 -50.14 -21.09
CA TYR A 3 -65.59 -50.01 -19.90
C TYR A 3 -64.75 -48.72 -20.02
N VAL A 4 -64.91 -47.76 -19.11
CA VAL A 4 -64.13 -46.51 -19.10
C VAL A 4 -63.03 -46.59 -18.05
N LYS A 5 -61.78 -46.77 -18.48
CA LYS A 5 -60.58 -46.68 -17.61
C LYS A 5 -60.24 -45.21 -17.38
N LYS A 6 -60.34 -44.74 -16.12
CA LYS A 6 -59.76 -43.46 -15.70
C LYS A 6 -58.23 -43.61 -15.59
N VAL A 7 -57.50 -42.82 -16.37
CA VAL A 7 -56.04 -42.69 -16.26
C VAL A 7 -55.75 -41.42 -15.46
N SER A 8 -55.15 -41.58 -14.28
CA SER A 8 -54.66 -40.46 -13.45
C SER A 8 -53.23 -40.11 -13.84
N LEU A 9 -53.03 -38.91 -14.39
CA LEU A 9 -51.74 -38.38 -14.81
C LEU A 9 -51.08 -37.63 -13.65
N SER A 10 -50.05 -38.23 -13.04
CA SER A 10 -49.28 -37.61 -11.96
C SER A 10 -48.13 -36.80 -12.54
N ILE A 11 -48.29 -35.47 -12.64
CA ILE A 11 -47.24 -34.54 -13.06
C ILE A 11 -46.28 -34.34 -11.87
N ARG A 12 -45.05 -34.85 -11.96
CA ARG A 12 -43.99 -34.53 -10.98
C ARG A 12 -43.34 -33.22 -11.39
N LEU A 13 -43.63 -32.14 -10.66
CA LEU A 13 -42.85 -30.90 -10.73
C LEU A 13 -41.46 -31.17 -10.13
N SER A 14 -40.46 -31.34 -10.99
CA SER A 14 -39.06 -31.40 -10.57
C SER A 14 -38.59 -29.97 -10.29
N SER A 15 -38.54 -29.61 -9.01
CA SER A 15 -38.05 -28.31 -8.55
C SER A 15 -36.57 -28.17 -8.91
N LEU A 16 -36.25 -27.34 -9.90
CA LEU A 16 -34.88 -26.95 -10.23
C LEU A 16 -34.36 -26.05 -9.10
N PHE A 17 -33.70 -26.65 -8.12
CA PHE A 17 -32.85 -25.93 -7.17
C PHE A 17 -31.68 -25.33 -7.96
N PHE A 18 -31.75 -24.04 -8.27
CA PHE A 18 -30.58 -23.26 -8.65
C PHE A 18 -29.64 -23.21 -7.43
N ILE A 19 -28.62 -24.06 -7.44
CA ILE A 19 -27.51 -23.97 -6.50
C ILE A 19 -26.79 -22.66 -6.82
N PHE A 20 -27.07 -21.61 -6.05
CA PHE A 20 -26.22 -20.43 -5.99
C PHE A 20 -24.89 -20.88 -5.40
N LEU A 21 -23.94 -21.23 -6.28
CA LEU A 21 -22.55 -21.39 -5.88
C LEU A 21 -22.11 -20.06 -5.27
N PRO A 22 -21.65 -20.04 -4.01
CA PRO A 22 -21.12 -18.83 -3.42
C PRO A 22 -19.97 -18.37 -4.32
N HIS A 23 -19.97 -17.10 -4.73
CA HIS A 23 -18.79 -16.48 -5.29
C HIS A 23 -17.66 -16.70 -4.28
N TYR A 24 -16.77 -17.64 -4.55
CA TYR A 24 -15.54 -17.80 -3.79
C TYR A 24 -14.86 -16.44 -3.84
N ALA A 25 -14.83 -15.74 -2.71
CA ALA A 25 -13.91 -14.63 -2.53
C ALA A 25 -12.54 -15.21 -2.84
N ILE A 26 -11.99 -14.89 -4.02
CA ILE A 26 -10.64 -15.28 -4.38
C ILE A 26 -9.78 -14.66 -3.30
N SER A 27 -9.27 -15.50 -2.39
CA SER A 27 -8.29 -15.06 -1.42
C SER A 27 -7.19 -14.40 -2.24
N SER A 28 -6.94 -13.13 -2.00
CA SER A 28 -5.87 -12.39 -2.66
C SER A 28 -4.48 -12.80 -2.14
N GLN A 29 -4.43 -13.70 -1.15
CA GLN A 29 -3.22 -14.24 -0.57
C GLN A 29 -2.33 -14.98 -1.57
N PRO A 30 -2.80 -15.93 -2.41
CA PRO A 30 -1.94 -16.62 -3.36
C PRO A 30 -1.36 -15.65 -4.40
N LEU A 31 -2.11 -14.62 -4.78
CA LEU A 31 -1.63 -13.56 -5.67
C LEU A 31 -0.51 -12.75 -5.02
N TYR A 32 -0.65 -12.39 -3.74
CA TYR A 32 0.41 -11.71 -2.98
C TYR A 32 1.65 -12.60 -2.84
N GLU A 33 1.46 -13.88 -2.52
CA GLU A 33 2.53 -14.87 -2.40
C GLU A 33 3.36 -14.97 -3.68
N GLN A 34 2.70 -15.03 -4.84
CA GLN A 34 3.36 -15.14 -6.15
C GLN A 34 4.07 -13.85 -6.59
N ARG A 35 3.53 -12.68 -6.25
CA ARG A 35 3.96 -11.40 -6.85
C ARG A 35 4.81 -10.52 -5.94
N CYS A 36 4.66 -10.64 -4.61
CA CYS A 36 5.14 -9.62 -3.68
C CYS A 36 6.16 -10.14 -2.68
N THR A 37 6.06 -11.41 -2.28
CA THR A 37 6.79 -11.93 -1.11
C THR A 37 8.30 -12.02 -1.30
N SER A 38 8.77 -12.17 -2.54
CA SER A 38 10.22 -12.21 -2.86
C SER A 38 10.96 -10.96 -2.39
N CYS A 39 10.28 -9.81 -2.34
CA CYS A 39 10.87 -8.54 -1.92
C CYS A 39 10.24 -8.03 -0.61
N HIS A 40 8.92 -8.04 -0.50
CA HIS A 40 8.20 -7.47 0.65
C HIS A 40 8.01 -8.45 1.82
N SER A 41 8.47 -9.69 1.71
CA SER A 41 8.27 -10.78 2.68
C SER A 41 6.81 -11.24 2.82
N ALA A 42 6.61 -12.42 3.41
CA ALA A 42 5.28 -12.99 3.66
C ALA A 42 4.40 -12.10 4.56
N LYS A 43 5.03 -11.35 5.47
CA LYS A 43 4.37 -10.44 6.41
C LYS A 43 4.32 -9.00 5.93
N ALA A 44 4.69 -8.72 4.67
CA ALA A 44 4.73 -7.38 4.10
C ALA A 44 5.64 -6.40 4.86
N GLU A 45 6.70 -6.93 5.49
CA GLU A 45 7.64 -6.17 6.32
C GLU A 45 8.74 -5.53 5.47
N GLY A 46 9.08 -6.14 4.33
CA GLY A 46 10.21 -5.73 3.50
C GLY A 46 11.54 -5.75 4.26
N SER A 47 12.60 -5.30 3.59
CA SER A 47 13.91 -5.12 4.21
C SER A 47 14.79 -4.22 3.35
N GLU A 48 15.85 -3.67 3.95
CA GLU A 48 16.87 -2.95 3.18
C GLU A 48 17.61 -3.89 2.21
N ALA A 49 17.89 -5.12 2.64
CA ALA A 49 18.57 -6.13 1.84
C ALA A 49 17.79 -6.50 0.57
N SER A 50 16.47 -6.59 0.67
CA SER A 50 15.57 -6.80 -0.49
C SER A 50 15.17 -5.51 -1.19
N GLN A 51 15.71 -4.36 -0.75
CA GLN A 51 15.40 -3.05 -1.32
C GLN A 51 13.90 -2.70 -1.31
N ALA A 52 13.15 -3.28 -0.38
CA ALA A 52 11.69 -3.23 -0.36
C ALA A 52 11.19 -2.62 0.95
N PRO A 53 10.31 -1.60 0.90
CA PRO A 53 9.72 -1.05 2.12
C PRO A 53 8.72 -2.00 2.77
N ALA A 54 8.39 -1.70 4.02
CA ALA A 54 7.22 -2.25 4.68
C ALA A 54 5.96 -1.74 3.97
N ILE A 55 5.02 -2.65 3.68
CA ILE A 55 3.72 -2.30 3.09
C ILE A 55 2.54 -2.83 3.92
N ALA A 56 2.78 -3.64 4.94
CA ALA A 56 1.75 -4.17 5.84
C ALA A 56 0.86 -3.05 6.40
N GLY A 57 -0.45 -3.24 6.34
CA GLY A 57 -1.43 -2.34 6.94
C GLY A 57 -1.51 -0.94 6.33
N LEU A 58 -0.78 -0.67 5.23
CA LEU A 58 -0.96 0.56 4.48
C LEU A 58 -2.35 0.61 3.87
N ASP A 59 -2.92 1.82 3.81
CA ASP A 59 -4.29 1.98 3.33
C ASP A 59 -4.44 1.53 1.87
N LYS A 60 -5.55 0.84 1.58
CA LYS A 60 -5.86 0.33 0.25
C LYS A 60 -5.81 1.44 -0.81
N SER A 61 -6.35 2.62 -0.53
CA SER A 61 -6.35 3.75 -1.48
C SER A 61 -4.93 4.16 -1.85
N TYR A 62 -4.04 4.22 -0.85
CA TYR A 62 -2.63 4.52 -1.06
C TYR A 62 -1.94 3.43 -1.89
N ILE A 63 -2.15 2.15 -1.58
CA ILE A 63 -1.54 1.05 -2.34
C ILE A 63 -2.04 1.02 -3.79
N VAL A 64 -3.34 1.16 -4.03
CA VAL A 64 -3.91 1.26 -5.38
C VAL A 64 -3.26 2.41 -6.14
N ARG A 65 -3.15 3.58 -5.52
CA ARG A 65 -2.53 4.76 -6.14
C ARG A 65 -1.05 4.52 -6.44
N GLN A 66 -0.27 3.97 -5.51
CA GLN A 66 1.15 3.71 -5.76
C GLN A 66 1.38 2.69 -6.86
N LEU A 67 0.65 1.58 -6.87
CA LEU A 67 0.75 0.56 -7.92
C LEU A 67 0.35 1.14 -9.29
N ASN A 68 -0.68 1.98 -9.35
CA ASN A 68 -1.05 2.69 -10.57
C ASN A 68 0.02 3.69 -11.02
N ASN A 69 0.63 4.43 -10.09
CA ASN A 69 1.71 5.36 -10.42
C ASN A 69 2.93 4.62 -11.00
N PHE A 70 3.28 3.47 -10.44
CA PHE A 70 4.32 2.59 -10.99
C PHE A 70 3.93 2.05 -12.37
N LYS A 71 2.73 1.49 -12.50
CA LYS A 71 2.22 0.92 -13.76
C LYS A 71 2.27 1.91 -14.93
N HIS A 72 1.92 3.17 -14.67
CA HIS A 72 1.84 4.22 -15.69
C HIS A 72 3.11 5.09 -15.80
N GLY A 73 4.21 4.71 -15.14
CA GLY A 73 5.48 5.45 -15.22
C GLY A 73 5.51 6.81 -14.52
N ILE A 74 4.45 7.16 -13.79
CA ILE A 74 4.39 8.35 -12.91
C ILE A 74 5.44 8.24 -11.80
N ARG A 75 5.73 7.00 -11.36
CA ARG A 75 6.79 6.67 -10.40
C ARG A 75 7.66 5.56 -10.99
N GLY A 76 8.99 5.69 -10.88
CA GLY A 76 9.93 4.64 -11.32
C GLY A 76 10.26 4.62 -12.81
N HIS A 77 9.94 5.67 -13.57
CA HIS A 77 10.39 5.80 -14.96
C HIS A 77 11.82 6.37 -15.08
N LYS A 78 12.25 7.26 -14.18
CA LYS A 78 13.56 7.90 -14.28
C LYS A 78 14.68 6.88 -13.98
N ASN A 79 15.77 6.94 -14.76
CA ASN A 79 16.87 5.97 -14.74
C ASN A 79 17.73 5.99 -13.46
N ASP A 80 17.48 6.95 -12.56
CA ASP A 80 18.18 7.13 -11.29
C ASP A 80 17.41 6.60 -10.08
N ASP A 81 16.26 5.94 -10.29
CA ASP A 81 15.48 5.29 -9.22
C ASP A 81 15.29 3.78 -9.45
N SER A 82 16.39 3.02 -9.32
CA SER A 82 16.40 1.55 -9.48
C SER A 82 15.37 0.82 -8.60
N TYR A 83 15.15 1.33 -7.38
CA TYR A 83 14.17 0.78 -6.43
C TYR A 83 12.74 0.93 -6.97
N ALA A 84 12.41 2.11 -7.49
CA ALA A 84 11.11 2.37 -8.09
C ALA A 84 10.94 1.65 -9.43
N GLN A 85 12.01 1.49 -10.20
CA GLN A 85 12.01 0.72 -11.45
C GLN A 85 11.68 -0.76 -11.20
N ALA A 86 12.26 -1.37 -10.16
CA ALA A 86 11.93 -2.74 -9.78
C ALA A 86 10.42 -2.92 -9.54
N MET A 87 9.80 -2.00 -8.79
CA MET A 87 8.35 -2.02 -8.59
C MET A 87 7.54 -1.64 -9.84
N SER A 88 8.05 -0.76 -10.69
CA SER A 88 7.45 -0.44 -12.00
C SER A 88 7.33 -1.68 -12.87
N SER A 89 8.40 -2.48 -12.99
CA SER A 89 8.41 -3.72 -13.76
C SER A 89 7.37 -4.72 -13.27
N ILE A 90 7.20 -4.84 -11.94
CA ILE A 90 6.14 -5.69 -11.37
C ILE A 90 4.75 -5.11 -11.66
N ALA A 91 4.54 -3.82 -11.40
CA ALA A 91 3.24 -3.16 -11.54
C ALA A 91 2.71 -3.17 -12.98
N GLN A 92 3.60 -3.14 -13.98
CA GLN A 92 3.22 -3.24 -15.39
C GLN A 92 2.60 -4.59 -15.74
N THR A 93 2.97 -5.67 -15.04
CA THR A 93 2.51 -7.04 -15.32
C THR A 93 1.21 -7.45 -14.65
N ILE A 94 0.69 -6.64 -13.72
CA ILE A 94 -0.56 -6.93 -12.99
C ILE A 94 -1.71 -6.08 -13.53
N SER A 95 -2.91 -6.67 -13.59
CA SER A 95 -4.15 -6.02 -14.00
C SER A 95 -4.72 -5.08 -12.95
N GLU A 96 -5.63 -4.19 -13.35
CA GLU A 96 -6.33 -3.29 -12.40
C GLU A 96 -7.14 -4.06 -11.34
N SER A 97 -7.72 -5.20 -11.70
CA SER A 97 -8.37 -6.09 -10.74
C SER A 97 -7.38 -6.67 -9.73
N GLU A 98 -6.21 -7.13 -10.19
CA GLU A 98 -5.15 -7.63 -9.32
C GLU A 98 -4.62 -6.54 -8.39
N ILE A 99 -4.44 -5.31 -8.88
CA ILE A 99 -4.05 -4.15 -8.05
C ILE A 99 -5.04 -3.95 -6.90
N ARG A 100 -6.35 -3.95 -7.19
CA ARG A 100 -7.38 -3.78 -6.16
C ARG A 100 -7.38 -4.94 -5.15
N SER A 101 -7.22 -6.17 -5.62
CA SER A 101 -7.15 -7.37 -4.77
C SER A 101 -5.91 -7.36 -3.88
N LEU A 102 -4.73 -7.06 -4.44
CA LEU A 102 -3.47 -6.92 -3.69
C LEU A 102 -3.57 -5.81 -2.65
N ALA A 103 -4.10 -4.64 -3.01
CA ALA A 103 -4.26 -3.53 -2.09
C ALA A 103 -5.20 -3.86 -0.92
N GLN A 104 -6.29 -4.58 -1.19
CA GLN A 104 -7.20 -5.06 -0.16
C GLN A 104 -6.51 -6.06 0.77
N TYR A 105 -5.69 -6.96 0.23
CA TYR A 105 -4.91 -7.91 1.02
C TYR A 105 -3.88 -7.22 1.89
N ILE A 106 -3.05 -6.37 1.31
CA ILE A 106 -1.94 -5.67 1.98
C ILE A 106 -2.46 -4.85 3.17
N GLN A 107 -3.59 -4.16 3.00
CA GLN A 107 -4.24 -3.43 4.09
C GLN A 107 -4.67 -4.34 5.25
N SER A 108 -5.02 -5.60 4.98
CA SER A 108 -5.44 -6.57 6.00
C SER A 108 -4.27 -7.23 6.74
N ILE A 109 -3.04 -7.13 6.23
CA ILE A 109 -1.86 -7.70 6.88
C ILE A 109 -1.57 -6.87 8.15
N PRO A 110 -1.49 -7.51 9.33
CA PRO A 110 -1.23 -6.80 10.57
C PRO A 110 0.15 -6.15 10.55
N ILE A 111 0.22 -4.95 11.13
CA ILE A 111 1.46 -4.20 11.29
C ILE A 111 2.24 -4.85 12.45
N ASN A 112 3.35 -5.51 12.13
CA ASN A 112 4.31 -5.91 13.15
C ASN A 112 5.27 -4.75 13.38
N ASN A 113 5.51 -4.41 14.65
CA ASN A 113 6.45 -3.34 15.01
C ASN A 113 7.87 -3.72 14.54
N LEU A 114 8.29 -3.15 13.42
CA LEU A 114 9.59 -3.35 12.79
C LEU A 114 10.63 -2.61 13.62
N ILE A 115 11.18 -3.33 14.60
CA ILE A 115 12.31 -2.94 15.44
C ILE A 115 12.25 -1.46 15.80
N GLN A 116 11.47 -1.15 16.83
CA GLN A 116 11.66 0.07 17.59
C GLN A 116 13.04 -0.03 18.24
N GLU A 117 14.09 0.41 17.57
CA GLU A 117 15.27 0.82 18.30
C GLU A 117 14.78 1.83 19.34
N ASN A 118 15.14 1.62 20.62
CA ASN A 118 14.82 2.53 21.72
C ASN A 118 15.58 3.85 21.50
N ARG A 119 15.22 4.57 20.45
CA ARG A 119 15.82 5.85 20.08
C ARG A 119 15.12 6.92 20.92
N PRO A 120 15.90 7.76 21.61
CA PRO A 120 15.33 8.83 22.41
C PRO A 120 14.55 9.78 21.51
N ILE A 121 13.39 10.23 21.99
CA ILE A 121 12.59 11.24 21.31
C ILE A 121 13.40 12.54 21.24
N SER A 122 13.73 13.00 20.03
CA SER A 122 14.42 14.27 19.81
C SER A 122 13.43 15.44 19.84
N LEU A 123 13.66 16.44 20.69
CA LEU A 123 12.88 17.70 20.68
C LEU A 123 12.98 18.41 19.33
N ARG A 124 14.17 18.41 18.71
CA ARG A 124 14.38 18.94 17.37
C ARG A 124 13.57 18.17 16.33
N GLY A 125 13.59 16.83 16.41
CA GLY A 125 12.79 15.97 15.52
C GLY A 125 11.29 16.21 15.64
N ARG A 126 10.78 16.39 16.86
CA ARG A 126 9.40 16.81 17.11
C ARG A 126 9.09 18.16 16.47
N GLY A 127 9.99 19.14 16.58
CA GLY A 127 9.85 20.45 15.95
C GLY A 127 9.74 20.35 14.43
N LEU A 128 10.63 19.58 13.80
CA LEU A 128 10.59 19.31 12.35
C LEU A 128 9.30 18.59 11.93
N TYR A 129 8.82 17.66 12.74
CA TYR A 129 7.61 16.88 12.44
C TYR A 129 6.30 17.65 12.58
N SER A 130 6.29 18.78 13.29
CA SER A 130 5.08 19.55 13.60
C SER A 130 4.23 19.81 12.35
N GLY A 131 4.86 20.27 11.26
CA GLY A 131 4.18 20.52 9.98
C GLY A 131 3.72 19.25 9.23
N CYS A 132 4.34 18.11 9.50
CA CYS A 132 3.97 16.82 8.89
C CYS A 132 2.72 16.21 9.56
N SER A 133 2.56 16.47 10.86
CA SER A 133 1.52 15.85 11.70
C SER A 133 0.09 16.22 11.31
N SER A 134 -0.11 17.37 10.63
CA SER A 134 -1.43 17.81 10.16
C SER A 134 -2.05 16.84 9.14
N CYS A 135 -1.22 16.22 8.31
CA CYS A 135 -1.64 15.26 7.30
C CYS A 135 -1.34 13.81 7.72
N HIS A 136 -0.15 13.56 8.27
CA HIS A 136 0.28 12.21 8.64
C HIS A 136 -0.17 11.75 10.03
N GLY A 137 -0.85 12.62 10.79
CA GLY A 137 -1.31 12.34 12.15
C GLY A 137 -0.22 12.58 13.21
N PRO A 138 -0.59 12.76 14.49
CA PRO A 138 0.36 13.01 15.56
C PRO A 138 1.31 11.82 15.83
N ASN A 139 0.91 10.60 15.48
CA ASN A 139 1.68 9.37 15.64
C ASN A 139 2.16 8.79 14.31
N GLY A 140 2.10 9.56 13.21
CA GLY A 140 2.46 9.08 11.88
C GLY A 140 1.53 7.98 11.34
N GLU A 141 0.32 7.86 11.89
CA GLU A 141 -0.67 6.84 11.57
C GLU A 141 -1.35 7.01 10.20
N GLY A 142 -1.14 8.17 9.56
CA GLY A 142 -1.80 8.57 8.33
C GLY A 142 -3.23 9.07 8.57
N ASN A 143 -3.86 9.56 7.50
CA ASN A 143 -5.23 10.03 7.55
C ASN A 143 -5.96 9.62 6.27
N LYS A 144 -6.92 8.70 6.41
CA LYS A 144 -7.70 8.15 5.29
C LYS A 144 -8.54 9.21 4.59
N ASN A 145 -9.05 10.20 5.34
CA ASN A 145 -9.86 11.28 4.77
C ASN A 145 -9.02 12.26 3.94
N LEU A 146 -7.70 12.27 4.15
CA LEU A 146 -6.75 13.09 3.41
C LEU A 146 -5.90 12.25 2.44
N ASP A 147 -6.26 10.98 2.21
CA ASP A 147 -5.49 10.03 1.39
C ASP A 147 -4.00 9.95 1.78
N THR A 148 -3.67 10.27 3.04
CA THR A 148 -2.29 10.42 3.49
C THR A 148 -1.84 9.11 4.13
N PRO A 149 -0.72 8.52 3.68
CA PRO A 149 -0.29 7.22 4.18
C PRO A 149 0.23 7.30 5.61
N ARG A 150 0.15 6.17 6.31
CA ARG A 150 0.96 5.91 7.49
C ARG A 150 2.45 5.99 7.12
N ILE A 151 3.20 6.69 7.96
CA ILE A 151 4.67 6.80 7.87
C ILE A 151 5.35 6.24 9.12
N SER A 152 4.62 6.01 10.21
CA SER A 152 5.10 5.22 11.34
C SER A 152 5.28 3.75 10.95
N ASN A 153 6.14 3.03 11.69
CA ASN A 153 6.49 1.63 11.40
C ASN A 153 7.00 1.40 9.97
N GLN A 154 7.75 2.37 9.44
CA GLN A 154 8.44 2.26 8.16
C GLN A 154 9.94 2.29 8.40
N HIS A 155 10.69 1.64 7.52
CA HIS A 155 12.14 1.66 7.58
C HIS A 155 12.71 3.07 7.41
N ILE A 156 13.65 3.44 8.28
CA ILE A 156 14.34 4.73 8.26
C ILE A 156 14.99 4.99 6.90
N TRP A 157 15.71 3.98 6.36
CA TRP A 157 16.35 4.08 5.04
C TRP A 157 15.34 4.43 3.94
N TYR A 158 14.13 3.87 4.00
CA TYR A 158 13.12 4.09 2.98
C TYR A 158 12.52 5.48 3.11
N LEU A 159 12.16 5.92 4.33
CA LEU A 159 11.64 7.27 4.57
C LEU A 159 12.65 8.32 4.12
N LYS A 160 13.93 8.14 4.47
CA LYS A 160 15.04 9.01 4.04
C LYS A 160 15.09 9.11 2.52
N LYS A 161 15.15 7.96 1.84
CA LYS A 161 15.13 7.92 0.36
C LYS A 161 13.90 8.60 -0.24
N GLN A 162 12.71 8.43 0.34
CA GLN A 162 11.52 9.06 -0.21
C GLN A 162 11.57 10.59 -0.07
N LEU A 163 11.97 11.09 1.10
CA LEU A 163 12.12 12.53 1.32
C LEU A 163 13.18 13.13 0.39
N GLU A 164 14.32 12.44 0.21
CA GLU A 164 15.35 12.86 -0.74
C GLU A 164 14.82 12.92 -2.18
N LYS A 165 14.08 11.90 -2.63
CA LYS A 165 13.50 11.85 -3.98
C LYS A 165 12.44 12.92 -4.23
N PHE A 166 11.61 13.21 -3.22
CA PHE A 166 10.67 14.31 -3.29
C PHE A 166 11.42 15.65 -3.36
N ARG A 167 12.45 15.83 -2.55
CA ARG A 167 13.25 17.07 -2.52
C ARG A 167 14.04 17.30 -3.81
N SER A 168 14.50 16.24 -4.47
CA SER A 168 15.28 16.31 -5.72
C SER A 168 14.44 16.16 -7.00
N ASP A 169 13.11 16.29 -6.92
CA ASP A 169 12.21 16.22 -8.07
C ASP A 169 12.19 14.86 -8.82
N LEU A 170 12.74 13.81 -8.20
CA LEU A 170 12.66 12.43 -8.70
C LEU A 170 11.31 11.79 -8.41
N ARG A 171 10.57 12.31 -7.42
CA ARG A 171 9.21 11.88 -7.09
C ARG A 171 8.29 13.11 -6.91
N GLY A 172 7.04 12.97 -7.34
CA GLY A 172 6.01 14.00 -7.11
C GLY A 172 6.09 15.20 -8.04
N THR A 173 6.50 15.00 -9.29
CA THR A 173 6.56 16.07 -10.31
C THR A 173 5.57 15.90 -11.45
N ASP A 174 4.96 14.72 -11.58
CA ASP A 174 3.94 14.46 -12.58
C ASP A 174 2.60 15.09 -12.16
N ASN A 175 1.92 15.76 -13.09
CA ASN A 175 0.66 16.45 -12.83
C ASN A 175 -0.51 15.51 -12.45
N LYS A 176 -0.38 14.21 -12.71
CA LYS A 176 -1.34 13.18 -12.27
C LYS A 176 -1.10 12.71 -10.84
N ASP A 177 0.04 13.04 -10.22
CA ASP A 177 0.36 12.69 -8.83
C ASP A 177 0.15 13.88 -7.88
N TYR A 178 -1.10 14.32 -7.72
CA TYR A 178 -1.46 15.46 -6.85
C TYR A 178 -0.85 15.35 -5.44
N PHE A 179 -1.00 14.18 -4.80
CA PHE A 179 -0.43 13.93 -3.47
C PHE A 179 1.10 13.88 -3.48
N GLY A 180 1.70 13.39 -4.57
CA GLY A 180 3.14 13.44 -4.78
C GLY A 180 3.66 14.88 -4.90
N ILE A 181 2.98 15.75 -5.63
CA ILE A 181 3.31 17.18 -5.76
C ILE A 181 3.23 17.87 -4.40
N GLN A 182 2.19 17.57 -3.62
CA GLN A 182 2.08 18.08 -2.26
C GLN A 182 3.27 17.66 -1.40
N MET A 183 3.65 16.38 -1.42
CA MET A 183 4.82 15.88 -0.68
C MET A 183 6.16 16.40 -1.22
N ASN A 184 6.27 16.65 -2.53
CA ASN A 184 7.42 17.30 -3.15
C ASN A 184 7.64 18.69 -2.56
N SER A 185 6.58 19.52 -2.53
CA SER A 185 6.60 20.85 -1.91
C SER A 185 7.00 20.76 -0.43
N MET A 186 6.37 19.88 0.34
CA MET A 186 6.68 19.70 1.76
C MET A 186 8.13 19.26 2.01
N ALA A 187 8.67 18.37 1.16
CA ALA A 187 10.04 17.88 1.32
C ALA A 187 11.09 18.97 0.99
N LYS A 188 10.75 19.94 0.13
CA LYS A 188 11.62 21.08 -0.20
C LYS A 188 11.80 22.06 0.96
N ASP A 189 10.88 22.06 1.93
CA ASP A 189 11.02 22.90 3.14
C ASP A 189 12.09 22.36 4.12
N ILE A 190 12.49 21.10 3.98
CA ILE A 190 13.51 20.45 4.84
C ILE A 190 14.91 20.94 4.48
N LYS A 191 15.58 21.63 5.42
CA LYS A 191 16.75 22.48 5.14
C LYS A 191 18.05 21.73 4.84
N GLY A 192 18.10 20.40 5.04
CA GLY A 192 19.34 19.66 4.85
C GLY A 192 19.22 18.16 5.13
N GLN A 193 20.33 17.46 4.88
CA GLN A 193 20.43 16.03 5.16
C GLN A 193 20.34 15.72 6.67
N ASP A 194 20.89 16.59 7.50
CA ASP A 194 20.80 16.47 8.97
C ASP A 194 19.35 16.60 9.48
N ASP A 195 18.55 17.48 8.87
CA ASP A 195 17.12 17.58 9.17
C ASP A 195 16.34 16.35 8.70
N ILE A 196 16.65 15.81 7.51
CA ILE A 196 16.05 14.55 7.03
C ILE A 196 16.34 13.43 8.02
N GLU A 197 17.61 13.24 8.39
CA GLU A 197 18.05 12.22 9.34
C GLU A 197 17.35 12.38 10.70
N THR A 198 17.33 13.60 11.23
CA THR A 198 16.65 13.91 12.50
C THR A 198 15.14 13.63 12.43
N LEU A 199 14.50 13.99 11.32
CA LEU A 199 13.07 13.80 11.10
C LEU A 199 12.70 12.31 10.98
N VAL A 200 13.40 11.53 10.16
CA VAL A 200 13.08 10.11 9.98
C VAL A 200 13.34 9.28 11.25
N ASN A 201 14.36 9.66 12.02
CA ASN A 201 14.64 9.07 13.34
C ASN A 201 13.54 9.39 14.36
N TYR A 202 12.95 10.58 14.28
CA TYR A 202 11.77 10.90 15.09
C TYR A 202 10.54 10.12 14.62
N ILE A 203 10.27 10.05 13.31
CA ILE A 203 9.14 9.28 12.76
C ILE A 203 9.21 7.81 13.17
N SER A 204 10.40 7.19 13.15
CA SER A 204 10.57 5.79 13.58
C SER A 204 10.29 5.56 15.07
N SER A 205 10.29 6.62 15.89
CA SER A 205 9.91 6.55 17.31
C SER A 205 8.39 6.65 17.55
N LEU A 206 7.61 7.01 16.52
CA LEU A 206 6.15 7.19 16.60
C LEU A 206 5.39 5.87 16.42
N GLY A 207 4.12 5.87 16.82
CA GLY A 207 3.19 4.76 16.56
C GLY A 207 3.52 3.48 17.32
N LYS A 208 4.06 3.62 18.53
CA LYS A 208 4.29 2.52 19.47
C LYS A 208 3.01 1.92 20.00
#